data_AF-A0A2V8FWX5-F1
#
_entry.id   AF-A0A2V8FWX5-F1
#
_cell.length_a   1.000
_cell.length_b   1.000
_cell.length_c   1.000
_cell.angle_alpha   90.00
_cell.angle_beta   90.00
_cell.angle_gamma   90.00
#
_symmetry.space_group_name_H-M   'P 1'
#
loop_
_entity.id
_entity.type
_entity.pdbx_description
1 polymer ?
#
loop_
_entity_poly.entity_id
_entity_poly.type
_entity_poly.pdbx_seq_one_letter_code
_entity_poly.pdbx_strand_id
1 'polypeptide(L)'
;AIAGLLNNTMTSSLQKIPGIGDIPILGLLFKSKAAQKNQTELVVMITPTILQRNSSGVTPNLPRQVEPYLPQLPPKKTFDPPPAAFPQPGRSQPEAAVPPGAPQQQSATTPSPADAARTLSALTPSAPKKMESAPEAAPAVSAPESAVTRPLTPAEQRTLERARREERERAREGFQRQSSAGQARTRAGQARCRSGAAPGRDRQEASEGDRRSAGEAEGR
;
A
#
# COMPACT_ATOMS: atom_id res chain seq x y z
N ALA A 1 5.17 -6.61 -1.39
CA ALA A 1 4.02 -7.45 -0.98
C ALA A 1 2.88 -7.19 -1.95
N ILE A 2 2.21 -8.24 -2.42
CA ILE A 2 1.03 -8.16 -3.30
C ILE A 2 -0.23 -7.88 -2.51
N ALA A 3 -0.37 -8.52 -1.34
CA ALA A 3 -1.53 -8.35 -0.48
C ALA A 3 -1.11 -8.42 0.98
N GLY A 4 -1.84 -7.71 1.82
CA GLY A 4 -1.72 -7.76 3.27
C GLY A 4 -3.10 -7.78 3.91
N LEU A 5 -3.29 -8.63 4.93
CA LEU A 5 -4.46 -8.60 5.79
C LEU A 5 -4.00 -8.23 7.20
N LEU A 6 -4.54 -7.15 7.74
CA LEU A 6 -4.42 -6.80 9.16
C LEU A 6 -5.83 -6.84 9.75
N ASN A 7 -6.07 -7.81 10.63
CA ASN A 7 -7.32 -7.92 11.38
C ASN A 7 -7.06 -7.64 12.86
N ASN A 8 -7.82 -6.72 13.44
CA ASN A 8 -7.74 -6.39 14.85
C ASN A 8 -9.15 -6.43 15.44
N THR A 9 -9.42 -7.44 16.25
CA THR A 9 -10.70 -7.63 16.92
C THR A 9 -10.52 -7.45 18.42
N MET A 10 -11.25 -6.49 18.99
CA MET A 10 -11.29 -6.26 20.44
C MET A 10 -12.68 -6.60 20.99
N THR A 11 -12.73 -7.57 21.88
CA THR A 11 -13.97 -8.01 22.55
C THR A 11 -13.85 -7.72 24.04
N SER A 12 -14.81 -6.99 24.60
CA SER A 12 -14.87 -6.70 26.03
C SER A 12 -16.18 -7.25 26.60
N SER A 13 -16.07 -8.18 27.55
CA SER A 13 -17.19 -8.69 28.33
C SER A 13 -17.11 -8.15 29.76
N LEU A 14 -18.24 -7.71 30.29
CA LEU A 14 -18.37 -7.25 31.67
C LEU A 14 -19.52 -8.01 32.33
N GLN A 15 -19.19 -8.78 33.35
CA GLN A 15 -20.16 -9.48 34.19
C GLN A 15 -20.14 -8.87 35.59
N LYS A 16 -21.32 -8.61 36.16
CA LYS A 16 -21.44 -8.09 37.52
C LYS A 16 -22.69 -8.63 38.19
N ILE A 17 -22.65 -8.75 39.51
CA ILE A 17 -23.82 -9.07 40.33
C ILE A 17 -24.64 -7.78 40.53
N PRO A 18 -25.93 -7.74 40.17
CA PRO A 18 -26.76 -6.55 40.36
C PRO A 18 -26.90 -6.21 41.86
N GLY A 19 -26.97 -4.92 42.18
CA GLY A 19 -27.00 -4.42 43.56
C GLY A 19 -25.60 -4.29 44.16
N ILE A 20 -24.92 -5.40 44.43
CA ILE A 20 -23.62 -5.40 45.15
C ILE A 20 -22.47 -4.91 44.25
N GLY A 21 -22.55 -5.15 42.94
CA GLY A 21 -21.54 -4.72 41.98
C GLY A 21 -21.47 -3.21 41.73
N ASP A 22 -22.43 -2.43 42.24
CA ASP A 22 -22.49 -0.98 42.03
C ASP A 22 -22.01 -0.18 43.26
N ILE A 23 -21.60 -0.87 44.33
CA ILE A 23 -21.05 -0.23 45.53
C ILE A 23 -19.66 0.37 45.20
N PRO A 24 -19.40 1.65 45.49
CA PRO A 24 -18.08 2.24 45.31
C PRO A 24 -17.06 1.53 46.20
N ILE A 25 -15.82 1.40 45.71
CA ILE A 25 -14.71 0.65 46.35
C ILE A 25 -14.93 -0.87 46.38
N LEU A 26 -16.06 -1.36 46.90
CA LEU A 26 -16.31 -2.81 47.10
C LEU A 26 -16.83 -3.52 45.84
N GLY A 27 -17.57 -2.83 44.98
CA GLY A 27 -18.18 -3.41 43.77
C GLY A 27 -17.17 -3.95 42.78
N LEU A 28 -15.91 -3.51 42.82
CA LEU A 28 -14.83 -4.05 41.98
C LEU A 28 -14.55 -5.54 42.25
N LEU A 29 -14.74 -6.01 43.49
CA LEU A 29 -14.56 -7.41 43.85
C LEU A 29 -15.67 -8.31 43.27
N PHE A 30 -16.84 -7.74 43.00
CA PHE A 30 -18.02 -8.42 42.46
C PHE A 30 -18.25 -8.16 40.97
N LYS A 31 -17.28 -7.52 40.31
CA LYS A 31 -17.26 -7.28 38.86
C LYS A 31 -16.16 -8.10 38.24
N SER A 32 -16.50 -8.85 37.21
CA SER A 32 -15.53 -9.51 36.33
C SER A 32 -15.50 -8.77 35.00
N LYS A 33 -14.30 -8.39 34.56
CA LYS A 33 -14.08 -7.80 33.24
C LYS A 33 -13.09 -8.69 32.48
N ALA A 34 -13.52 -9.21 31.35
CA ALA A 34 -12.67 -9.95 30.43
C ALA A 34 -12.49 -9.10 29.16
N ALA A 35 -11.25 -8.78 28.82
CA ALA A 35 -10.90 -8.10 27.58
C ALA A 35 -10.02 -9.02 26.74
N GLN A 36 -10.47 -9.34 25.54
CA GLN A 36 -9.74 -10.16 24.57
C GLN A 36 -9.35 -9.30 23.39
N LYS A 37 -8.06 -9.31 23.04
CA LYS A 37 -7.51 -8.64 21.87
C LYS A 37 -6.93 -9.68 20.91
N ASN A 38 -7.49 -9.78 19.72
CA ASN A 38 -7.01 -10.67 18.68
C ASN A 38 -6.44 -9.83 17.52
N GLN A 39 -5.16 -10.03 17.21
CA GLN A 39 -4.47 -9.36 16.11
C GLN A 39 -3.93 -10.43 15.15
N THR A 40 -4.30 -10.33 13.88
CA THR A 40 -3.91 -11.28 12.84
C THR A 40 -3.31 -10.52 11.66
N GLU A 41 -2.09 -10.90 11.27
CA GLU A 41 -1.35 -10.27 10.19
C GLU A 41 -0.98 -11.33 9.15
N LEU A 42 -1.31 -11.09 7.89
CA LEU A 42 -0.93 -11.93 6.77
C LEU A 42 -0.32 -11.05 5.69
N VAL A 43 0.83 -11.47 5.15
CA VAL A 43 1.50 -10.77 4.05
C VAL A 43 1.85 -11.76 2.95
N VAL A 44 1.44 -11.45 1.74
CA VAL A 44 1.77 -12.23 0.53
C VAL A 44 2.75 -11.42 -0.30
N MET A 45 3.90 -11.98 -0.64
CA MET A 45 4.91 -11.35 -1.49
C MET A 45 5.27 -12.24 -2.66
N ILE A 46 5.42 -11.63 -3.84
CA ILE A 46 5.98 -12.28 -5.01
C ILE A 46 7.21 -11.48 -5.44
N THR A 47 8.28 -12.20 -5.74
CA THR A 47 9.49 -11.65 -6.35
C THR A 47 9.61 -12.26 -7.74
N PRO A 48 9.08 -11.59 -8.79
CA PRO A 48 9.29 -12.10 -10.14
C PRO A 48 10.77 -11.96 -10.50
N THR A 49 11.33 -12.97 -11.15
CA THR A 49 12.68 -12.94 -11.74
C THR A 49 12.57 -13.02 -13.26
N ILE A 50 13.33 -12.19 -13.96
CA ILE A 50 13.41 -12.21 -15.43
C ILE A 50 14.68 -12.96 -15.79
N LEU A 51 14.54 -14.12 -16.42
CA LEU A 51 15.66 -14.93 -16.89
C LEU A 51 15.92 -14.66 -18.37
N GLN A 52 17.19 -14.55 -18.75
CA GLN A 52 17.59 -14.42 -20.15
C GLN A 52 17.46 -15.79 -20.85
N ARG A 53 17.18 -15.81 -22.17
CA ARG A 53 16.92 -17.05 -22.92
C ARG A 53 18.12 -18.00 -22.98
N ASN A 54 19.34 -17.44 -22.92
CA ASN A 54 20.60 -18.17 -22.89
C ASN A 54 21.02 -18.59 -21.46
N SER A 55 20.17 -18.33 -20.44
CA SER A 55 20.46 -18.80 -19.09
C SER A 55 20.27 -20.31 -18.97
N SER A 56 21.13 -20.93 -18.18
CA SER A 56 21.06 -22.36 -17.88
C SER A 56 19.71 -22.70 -17.25
N GLY A 57 18.96 -23.61 -17.87
CA GLY A 57 17.65 -24.06 -17.38
C GLY A 57 16.43 -23.42 -18.07
N VAL A 58 16.63 -22.47 -19.00
CA VAL A 58 15.57 -21.97 -19.90
C VAL A 58 15.68 -22.69 -21.24
N THR A 59 14.62 -23.40 -21.65
CA THR A 59 14.61 -24.09 -22.94
C THR A 59 14.73 -23.07 -24.08
N PRO A 60 15.67 -23.25 -25.04
CA PRO A 60 15.87 -22.28 -26.11
C PRO A 60 14.66 -22.17 -27.07
N ASN A 61 13.78 -23.17 -27.06
CA ASN A 61 12.58 -23.26 -27.89
C ASN A 61 11.33 -22.62 -27.22
N LEU A 62 11.50 -21.46 -26.57
CA LEU A 62 10.34 -20.66 -26.16
C LEU A 62 9.76 -19.92 -27.38
N PRO A 63 8.44 -20.03 -27.65
CA PRO A 63 7.82 -19.39 -28.79
C PRO A 63 8.13 -17.90 -28.78
N ARG A 64 8.63 -17.38 -29.90
CA ARG A 64 8.82 -15.94 -30.08
C ARG A 64 7.46 -15.35 -30.41
N GLN A 65 7.00 -14.40 -29.61
CA GLN A 65 5.78 -13.63 -29.88
C GLN A 65 5.89 -12.67 -31.08
N VAL A 66 6.99 -12.72 -31.83
CA VAL A 66 7.18 -11.88 -33.02
C VAL A 66 7.38 -12.80 -34.20
N GLU A 67 6.28 -13.39 -34.64
CA GLU A 67 6.16 -13.87 -36.00
C GLU A 67 5.82 -12.63 -36.86
N PRO A 68 6.65 -12.26 -37.85
CA PRO A 68 6.32 -11.17 -38.76
C PRO A 68 5.05 -11.56 -39.51
N TYR A 69 3.93 -10.92 -39.17
CA TYR A 69 2.60 -11.28 -39.66
C TYR A 69 2.48 -11.21 -41.20
N LEU A 70 3.39 -10.51 -41.89
CA LEU A 70 3.57 -10.61 -43.33
C LEU A 70 5.06 -10.54 -43.72
N PRO A 71 5.51 -11.35 -44.69
CA PRO A 71 6.75 -11.07 -45.40
C PRO A 71 6.61 -9.73 -46.15
N GLN A 72 7.65 -8.89 -46.12
CA GLN A 72 7.68 -7.66 -46.91
C GLN A 72 7.55 -8.03 -48.39
N LEU A 73 6.54 -7.48 -49.06
CA LEU A 73 6.31 -7.73 -50.48
C LEU A 73 7.53 -7.24 -51.29
N PRO A 74 7.98 -7.99 -52.31
CA PRO A 74 9.08 -7.53 -53.15
C PRO A 74 8.71 -6.18 -53.79
N PRO A 75 9.66 -5.22 -53.87
CA PRO A 75 9.42 -3.82 -54.27
C PRO A 75 8.89 -3.63 -55.71
N LYS A 76 8.71 -4.71 -56.46
CA LYS A 76 8.27 -4.73 -57.86
C LYS A 76 6.86 -5.31 -58.08
N LYS A 77 6.08 -5.46 -57.00
CA LYS A 77 4.68 -5.90 -57.06
C LYS A 77 3.69 -4.82 -56.62
N THR A 78 4.11 -3.55 -56.60
CA THR A 78 3.19 -2.43 -56.71
C THR A 78 2.87 -2.29 -58.19
N PHE A 79 1.59 -2.40 -58.56
CA PHE A 79 1.13 -2.10 -59.92
C PHE A 79 1.69 -0.74 -60.33
N ASP A 80 2.31 -0.66 -61.51
CA ASP A 80 2.63 0.64 -62.09
C ASP A 80 1.33 1.45 -62.15
N PRO A 81 1.30 2.69 -61.63
CA PRO A 81 0.10 3.49 -61.70
C PRO A 81 -0.29 3.60 -63.18
N PRO A 82 -1.58 3.37 -63.53
CA PRO A 82 -1.99 3.47 -64.91
C PRO A 82 -1.62 4.86 -65.43
N PRO A 83 -1.18 4.98 -66.69
CA PRO A 83 -0.87 6.28 -67.27
C PRO A 83 -2.07 7.20 -67.07
N ALA A 84 -1.80 8.46 -66.72
CA ALA A 84 -2.86 9.45 -66.53
C ALA A 84 -3.81 9.38 -67.73
N ALA A 85 -5.10 9.17 -67.47
CA ALA A 85 -6.11 8.93 -68.51
C ALA A 85 -6.25 10.10 -69.51
N PHE A 86 -5.62 11.24 -69.21
CA PHE A 86 -5.61 12.43 -70.04
C PHE A 86 -4.18 12.98 -70.12
N PRO A 87 -3.65 13.28 -71.32
CA PRO A 87 -2.43 14.07 -71.43
C PRO A 87 -2.71 15.46 -70.85
N GLN A 88 -1.94 15.88 -69.84
CA GLN A 88 -1.98 17.25 -69.36
C GLN A 88 -0.97 18.08 -70.17
N PRO A 89 -1.38 18.92 -71.13
CA PRO A 89 -0.49 19.92 -71.69
C PRO A 89 -0.31 21.03 -70.66
N GLY A 90 0.88 21.09 -70.07
CA GLY A 90 1.36 22.25 -69.32
C GLY A 90 0.79 22.42 -67.91
N ARG A 91 1.44 21.80 -66.91
CA ARG A 91 1.55 22.41 -65.59
C ARG A 91 2.80 21.93 -64.86
N SER A 92 3.85 22.75 -64.90
CA SER A 92 4.78 22.85 -63.78
C SER A 92 3.97 23.17 -62.52
N GLN A 93 4.00 22.29 -61.51
CA GLN A 93 3.39 22.58 -60.21
C GLN A 93 4.32 23.47 -59.39
N PRO A 94 3.89 24.64 -58.91
CA PRO A 94 4.39 25.22 -57.67
C PRO A 94 3.44 24.87 -56.53
N GLU A 95 4.08 24.30 -55.50
CA GLU A 95 3.98 24.65 -54.09
C GLU A 95 2.62 24.74 -53.38
N ALA A 96 2.59 23.97 -52.29
CA ALA A 96 1.73 23.97 -51.12
C ALA A 96 1.16 25.34 -50.68
N ALA A 97 -0.08 25.33 -50.20
CA ALA A 97 -0.51 26.10 -49.02
C ALA A 97 -1.85 25.58 -48.47
N VAL A 98 -1.97 25.63 -47.14
CA VAL A 98 -3.03 25.10 -46.26
C VAL A 98 -4.13 26.19 -46.03
N PRO A 99 -5.09 26.04 -45.09
CA PRO A 99 -6.52 25.67 -45.15
C PRO A 99 -7.48 26.91 -45.12
N PRO A 100 -8.81 26.88 -44.82
CA PRO A 100 -9.41 26.54 -43.49
C PRO A 100 -10.86 25.93 -43.50
N GLY A 101 -11.34 25.43 -42.35
CA GLY A 101 -12.78 25.39 -42.02
C GLY A 101 -13.37 24.02 -41.63
N ALA A 102 -13.59 23.80 -40.33
CA ALA A 102 -14.45 22.74 -39.74
C ALA A 102 -15.96 23.11 -39.86
N PRO A 103 -16.95 22.36 -39.31
CA PRO A 103 -16.97 21.01 -38.68
C PRO A 103 -18.15 20.12 -39.14
N GLN A 104 -18.09 18.77 -39.06
CA GLN A 104 -19.30 17.95 -38.81
C GLN A 104 -19.00 16.63 -38.06
N GLN A 105 -19.85 16.37 -37.06
CA GLN A 105 -19.89 15.24 -36.12
C GLN A 105 -20.67 14.04 -36.69
N GLN A 106 -20.42 12.84 -36.16
CA GLN A 106 -21.38 11.74 -35.88
C GLN A 106 -20.62 10.58 -35.19
N SER A 107 -20.68 10.43 -33.87
CA SER A 107 -21.67 9.64 -33.10
C SER A 107 -21.52 8.12 -33.30
N ALA A 108 -20.68 7.48 -32.49
CA ALA A 108 -20.70 6.03 -32.28
C ALA A 108 -21.29 5.72 -30.89
N THR A 109 -22.32 4.90 -30.90
CA THR A 109 -23.18 4.52 -29.78
C THR A 109 -22.43 3.73 -28.71
N THR A 110 -22.41 4.26 -27.49
CA THR A 110 -21.98 3.59 -26.25
C THR A 110 -23.10 2.66 -25.76
N PRO A 111 -22.84 1.39 -25.41
CA PRO A 111 -23.80 0.59 -24.66
C PRO A 111 -23.95 1.14 -23.22
N SER A 112 -25.21 1.24 -22.78
CA SER A 112 -25.63 1.82 -21.50
C SER A 112 -25.21 0.95 -20.30
N PRO A 113 -24.74 1.53 -19.18
CA PRO A 113 -24.35 0.81 -17.97
C PRO A 113 -25.54 0.23 -17.15
N ALA A 114 -26.77 0.34 -17.65
CA ALA A 114 -27.98 -0.13 -16.95
C ALA A 114 -28.24 -1.64 -17.08
N ASP A 115 -27.65 -2.33 -18.07
CA ASP A 115 -27.83 -3.78 -18.26
C ASP A 115 -26.83 -4.63 -17.46
N ALA A 116 -25.71 -4.06 -17.02
CA ALA A 116 -24.71 -4.75 -16.20
C ALA A 116 -25.11 -4.88 -14.71
N ALA A 117 -26.09 -4.09 -14.25
CA ALA A 117 -26.55 -4.09 -12.85
C ALA A 117 -27.66 -5.12 -12.57
N ARG A 118 -28.23 -5.77 -13.59
CA ARG A 118 -29.31 -6.76 -13.44
C ARG A 118 -28.83 -8.20 -13.24
N THR A 119 -27.56 -8.49 -13.48
CA THR A 119 -26.99 -9.85 -13.35
C THR A 119 -26.36 -10.14 -11.98
N LEU A 120 -26.26 -9.15 -11.08
CA LEU A 120 -25.62 -9.31 -9.76
C LEU A 120 -26.58 -9.40 -8.56
N SER A 121 -27.90 -9.23 -8.75
CA SER A 121 -28.90 -9.36 -7.67
C SER A 121 -29.49 -10.77 -7.51
N ALA A 122 -29.03 -11.77 -8.28
CA ALA A 122 -29.60 -13.12 -8.30
C ALA A 122 -28.87 -14.17 -7.42
N LEU A 123 -27.91 -13.77 -6.58
CA LEU A 123 -27.12 -14.71 -5.74
C LEU A 123 -27.18 -14.38 -4.23
N THR A 124 -28.36 -14.01 -3.73
CA THR A 124 -28.58 -13.79 -2.29
C THR A 124 -29.41 -14.93 -1.70
N PRO A 125 -28.81 -15.93 -1.02
CA PRO A 125 -29.58 -16.83 -0.17
C PRO A 125 -29.89 -16.17 1.18
N SER A 126 -31.17 -16.28 1.53
CA SER A 126 -31.83 -15.80 2.75
C SER A 126 -31.32 -16.49 4.02
N ALA A 127 -31.38 -15.77 5.14
CA ALA A 127 -30.91 -16.17 6.47
C ALA A 127 -31.84 -17.20 7.19
N PRO A 128 -31.56 -17.58 8.45
CA PRO A 128 -31.22 -18.94 8.87
C PRO A 128 -32.41 -19.77 9.40
N LYS A 129 -32.34 -21.10 9.25
CA LYS A 129 -33.21 -22.04 9.98
C LYS A 129 -32.49 -22.60 11.21
N LYS A 130 -33.17 -22.48 12.35
CA LYS A 130 -32.88 -23.07 13.65
C LYS A 130 -33.53 -24.46 13.73
N MET A 131 -32.74 -25.49 14.02
CA MET A 131 -33.13 -26.84 14.49
C MET A 131 -31.83 -27.48 14.99
N GLU A 132 -31.56 -27.58 16.30
CA GLU A 132 -32.11 -28.52 17.30
C GLU A 132 -31.68 -29.99 17.09
N SER A 133 -31.04 -30.51 18.15
CA SER A 133 -30.81 -31.91 18.55
C SER A 133 -29.72 -32.80 17.90
N ALA A 134 -28.75 -33.13 18.77
CA ALA A 134 -28.20 -34.45 19.13
C ALA A 134 -26.97 -35.02 18.37
N PRO A 135 -26.11 -35.80 19.08
CA PRO A 135 -24.69 -35.94 18.76
C PRO A 135 -24.39 -37.22 17.98
N GLU A 136 -23.49 -37.12 17.01
CA GLU A 136 -22.93 -38.29 16.32
C GLU A 136 -21.41 -38.31 16.50
N ALA A 137 -20.96 -39.38 17.15
CA ALA A 137 -19.58 -39.70 17.37
C ALA A 137 -18.93 -40.14 16.05
N ALA A 138 -17.79 -39.53 15.71
CA ALA A 138 -16.88 -40.01 14.68
C ALA A 138 -15.42 -39.89 15.18
N PRO A 139 -14.53 -40.81 14.79
CA PRO A 139 -13.30 -41.10 15.49
C PRO A 139 -12.19 -40.06 15.23
N ALA A 140 -11.37 -39.88 16.25
CA ALA A 140 -10.23 -38.98 16.27
C ALA A 140 -9.23 -39.29 15.14
N VAL A 141 -9.07 -38.32 14.24
CA VAL A 141 -7.92 -38.21 13.35
C VAL A 141 -6.83 -37.46 14.11
N SER A 142 -5.67 -38.09 14.17
CA SER A 142 -4.46 -37.70 14.88
C SER A 142 -4.10 -36.22 14.67
N ALA A 143 -4.15 -35.45 15.77
CA ALA A 143 -3.52 -34.14 15.86
C ALA A 143 -1.99 -34.31 15.98
N PRO A 144 -1.17 -33.37 15.45
CA PRO A 144 0.24 -33.33 15.77
C PRO A 144 0.38 -33.03 17.26
N GLU A 145 1.11 -33.90 17.95
CA GLU A 145 1.34 -33.85 19.38
C GLU A 145 1.82 -32.46 19.81
N SER A 146 1.08 -31.93 20.78
CA SER A 146 1.47 -30.93 21.75
C SER A 146 2.99 -30.87 21.92
N ALA A 147 3.55 -29.69 21.65
CA ALA A 147 4.87 -29.31 22.11
C ALA A 147 5.03 -29.76 23.56
N VAL A 148 5.87 -30.76 23.75
CA VAL A 148 6.23 -31.30 25.06
C VAL A 148 6.65 -30.13 25.94
N THR A 149 5.85 -29.84 26.96
CA THR A 149 6.18 -28.89 28.03
C THR A 149 7.35 -29.45 28.82
N ARG A 150 8.55 -29.37 28.25
CA ARG A 150 9.77 -29.72 28.98
C ARG A 150 9.94 -28.66 30.06
N PRO A 151 9.98 -29.01 31.35
CA PRO A 151 10.22 -28.03 32.38
C PRO A 151 11.55 -27.34 32.09
N LEU A 152 11.56 -26.00 32.07
CA LEU A 152 12.77 -25.23 31.81
C LEU A 152 13.84 -25.65 32.81
N THR A 153 15.02 -25.99 32.32
CA THR A 153 16.14 -26.35 33.17
C THR A 153 16.53 -25.14 34.03
N PRO A 154 17.10 -25.33 35.24
CA PRO A 154 17.50 -24.22 36.10
C PRO A 154 18.47 -23.22 35.44
N ALA A 155 19.26 -23.69 34.46
CA ALA A 155 20.15 -22.84 33.67
C ALA A 155 19.38 -21.89 32.74
N GLU A 156 18.34 -22.39 32.06
CA GLU A 156 17.48 -21.61 31.15
C GLU A 156 16.62 -20.59 31.92
N GLN A 157 16.20 -20.92 33.14
CA GLN A 157 15.46 -19.99 33.99
C GLN A 157 16.33 -18.78 34.39
N ARG A 158 17.61 -19.01 34.71
CA ARG A 158 18.56 -17.94 35.06
C ARG A 158 18.91 -17.04 33.88
N THR A 159 19.04 -17.59 32.67
CA THR A 159 19.28 -16.78 31.47
C THR A 159 18.07 -15.93 31.12
N LEU A 160 16.85 -16.46 31.24
CA LEU A 160 15.62 -15.70 31.03
C LEU A 160 15.43 -14.59 32.07
N GLU A 161 15.74 -14.86 33.34
CA GLU A 161 15.66 -13.87 34.41
C GLU A 161 16.67 -12.74 34.22
N ARG A 162 17.89 -13.06 33.78
CA ARG A 162 18.91 -12.06 33.42
C ARG A 162 18.46 -11.19 32.24
N ALA A 163 17.92 -11.80 31.18
CA ALA A 163 17.39 -11.07 30.04
C ALA A 163 16.23 -10.11 30.43
N ARG A 164 15.30 -10.57 31.28
CA ARG A 164 14.22 -9.71 31.81
C ARG A 164 14.72 -8.57 32.67
N ARG A 165 15.78 -8.79 33.45
CA ARG A 165 16.39 -7.72 34.27
C ARG A 165 17.03 -6.65 33.39
N GLU A 166 17.78 -7.06 32.37
CA GLU A 166 18.40 -6.15 31.40
C GLU A 166 17.35 -5.35 30.61
N GLU A 167 16.23 -5.98 30.24
CA GLU A 167 15.12 -5.29 29.56
C GLU A 167 14.46 -4.23 30.45
N ARG A 168 14.24 -4.54 31.74
CA ARG A 168 13.67 -3.58 32.71
C ARG A 168 14.61 -2.39 32.96
N GLU A 169 15.91 -2.61 32.97
CA GLU A 169 16.90 -1.54 33.11
C GLU A 169 16.89 -0.62 31.87
N ARG A 170 16.92 -1.20 30.66
CA ARG A 170 16.80 -0.43 29.41
C ARG A 170 15.48 0.34 29.31
N ALA A 171 14.37 -0.25 29.77
CA ALA A 171 13.07 0.41 29.77
C ALA A 171 13.03 1.62 30.73
N ARG A 172 13.68 1.54 31.89
CA ARG A 172 13.80 2.66 32.84
C ARG A 172 14.62 3.80 32.27
N GLU A 173 15.76 3.49 31.65
CA GLU A 173 16.60 4.49 30.99
C GLU A 173 15.86 5.16 29.82
N GLY A 174 15.14 4.38 29.02
CA GLY A 174 14.29 4.90 27.94
C GLY A 174 13.20 5.85 28.46
N PHE A 175 12.52 5.49 29.54
CA PHE A 175 11.50 6.34 30.17
C PHE A 175 12.09 7.64 30.74
N GLN A 176 13.29 7.59 31.33
CA GLN A 176 13.96 8.78 31.85
C GLN A 176 14.42 9.73 30.73
N ARG A 177 14.93 9.19 29.61
CA ARG A 177 15.24 9.99 28.41
C ARG A 177 13.99 10.61 27.80
N GLN A 178 12.89 9.86 27.73
CA GLN A 178 11.66 10.35 27.13
C GLN A 178 10.99 11.43 27.98
N SER A 179 10.99 11.28 29.31
CA SER A 179 10.44 12.28 30.24
C SER A 179 11.28 13.57 30.26
N SER A 180 12.61 13.49 30.26
CA SER A 180 13.48 14.67 30.18
C SER A 180 13.36 15.40 28.83
N ALA A 181 13.24 14.68 27.72
CA ALA A 181 12.98 15.27 26.41
C ALA A 181 11.59 15.94 26.35
N GLY A 182 10.57 15.33 26.97
CA GLY A 182 9.24 15.92 27.11
C GLY A 182 9.26 17.23 27.91
N GLN A 183 9.91 17.24 29.07
CA GLN A 183 10.05 18.44 29.89
C GLN A 183 10.84 19.56 29.19
N ALA A 184 11.92 19.22 28.49
CA ALA A 184 12.71 20.19 27.71
C ALA A 184 11.87 20.86 26.61
N ARG A 185 11.05 20.08 25.88
CA ARG A 185 10.13 20.61 24.86
C ARG A 185 9.07 21.51 25.46
N THR A 186 8.45 21.11 26.58
CA THR A 186 7.48 21.93 27.28
C THR A 186 8.09 23.25 27.75
N ARG A 187 9.30 23.23 28.32
CA ARG A 187 10.01 24.43 28.76
C ARG A 187 10.37 25.35 27.59
N ALA A 188 10.83 24.79 26.47
CA ALA A 188 11.11 25.55 25.25
C ALA A 188 9.84 26.19 24.66
N GLY A 189 8.71 25.47 24.67
CA GLY A 189 7.41 26.00 24.27
C GLY A 189 6.95 27.15 25.18
N GLN A 190 7.07 26.98 26.50
CA GLN A 190 6.69 28.00 27.48
C GLN A 190 7.57 29.25 27.39
N ALA A 191 8.88 29.08 27.13
CA ALA A 191 9.81 30.20 26.89
C ALA A 191 9.45 30.97 25.61
N ARG A 192 9.08 30.27 24.52
CA ARG A 192 8.63 30.91 23.26
C ARG A 192 7.31 31.66 23.43
N CYS A 193 6.36 31.12 24.20
CA CYS A 193 5.12 31.82 24.51
C CYS A 193 5.38 33.09 25.36
N ARG A 194 6.33 33.02 26.31
CA ARG A 194 6.68 34.17 27.16
C ARG A 194 7.45 35.24 26.40
N SER A 195 8.23 34.89 25.37
CA SER A 195 8.98 35.84 24.55
C SER A 195 8.18 36.47 23.41
N GLY A 196 6.86 36.27 23.34
CA GLY A 196 5.97 37.00 22.42
C GLY A 196 6.25 36.79 20.93
N ALA A 197 6.95 35.73 20.53
CA ALA A 197 7.28 35.48 19.13
C ALA A 197 6.15 34.74 18.42
N ALA A 198 5.15 35.49 17.96
CA ALA A 198 4.27 35.02 16.90
C ALA A 198 5.13 34.75 15.65
N PRO A 199 4.95 33.62 14.93
CA PRO A 199 5.62 33.43 13.65
C PRO A 199 4.98 34.39 12.65
N GLY A 200 5.62 35.53 12.43
CA GLY A 200 5.25 36.48 11.38
C GLY A 200 5.35 35.82 10.02
N ARG A 201 4.20 35.60 9.39
CA ARG A 201 4.09 35.64 7.93
C ARG A 201 3.97 37.10 7.57
N ASP A 202 4.92 37.60 6.78
CA ASP A 202 4.86 38.76 5.87
C ASP A 202 6.33 39.12 5.57
N ARG A 203 6.77 39.61 4.42
CA ARG A 203 6.32 39.72 3.04
C ARG A 203 7.45 40.51 2.37
N GLN A 204 7.90 40.07 1.19
CA GLN A 204 8.54 40.79 0.08
C GLN A 204 9.70 41.80 0.29
N GLU A 205 10.69 41.62 -0.60
CA GLU A 205 11.41 42.62 -1.38
C GLU A 205 12.18 43.75 -0.66
N ALA A 206 13.51 43.69 -0.81
CA ALA A 206 14.32 44.89 -1.00
C ALA A 206 15.52 44.57 -1.92
N SER A 207 15.44 45.15 -3.12
CA SER A 207 16.50 45.82 -3.86
C SER A 207 17.82 45.08 -4.15
N GLU A 208 17.87 44.57 -5.37
CA GLU A 208 18.84 44.94 -6.41
C GLU A 208 19.75 46.15 -6.11
N GLY A 209 21.07 45.93 -6.26
CA GLY A 209 22.03 46.97 -6.62
C GLY A 209 23.17 47.23 -5.63
N ASP A 210 24.25 46.44 -5.70
CA ASP A 210 25.59 47.06 -5.67
C ASP A 210 26.64 46.28 -6.48
N ARG A 211 26.93 46.88 -7.63
CA ARG A 211 28.18 47.02 -8.40
C ARG A 211 29.37 46.17 -7.95
N ARG A 212 29.91 45.34 -8.87
CA ARG A 212 31.13 45.64 -9.66
C ARG A 212 32.34 46.08 -8.82
N SER A 213 33.28 45.16 -8.62
CA SER A 213 34.74 45.27 -8.52
C SER A 213 35.18 44.12 -7.57
N ALA A 214 36.16 43.26 -7.85
CA ALA A 214 37.30 43.35 -8.72
C ALA A 214 37.60 41.97 -9.33
N GLY A 215 38.05 41.97 -10.58
CA GLY A 215 38.94 40.93 -11.08
C GLY A 215 40.38 41.23 -10.68
N GLU A 216 41.26 40.32 -11.10
CA GLU A 216 42.72 40.37 -11.14
C GLU A 216 43.53 39.85 -9.94
N ALA A 217 44.27 38.78 -10.26
CA ALA A 217 45.71 38.54 -10.02
C ALA A 217 46.18 38.43 -8.54
N GLU A 218 47.07 37.55 -8.10
CA GLU A 218 48.19 36.74 -8.64
C GLU A 218 48.21 35.42 -7.79
N GLY A 219 48.82 34.29 -8.13
CA GLY A 219 50.06 34.07 -8.86
C GLY A 219 51.26 33.93 -7.90
N ARG A 220 51.42 32.77 -7.24
CA ARG A 220 52.71 32.06 -7.04
C ARG A 220 52.53 30.70 -6.38
#